data_AF-A0A9D8MTG4-F1
#
_entry.id   AF-A0A9D8MTG4-F1
#
_cell.length_a   1.000
_cell.length_b   1.000
_cell.length_c   1.000
_cell.angle_alpha   90.00
_cell.angle_beta   90.00
_cell.angle_gamma   90.00
#
_symmetry.space_group_name_H-M   'P 1'
#
loop_
_entity.id
_entity.type
_entity.pdbx_description
1 polymer ?
#
loop_
_entity_poly.entity_id
_entity_poly.type
_entity_poly.pdbx_seq_one_letter_code
_entity_poly.pdbx_strand_id
1 'polypeptide(L)'
;MTKKKTIINKEAAMTPSNSPLKGENSLPLGEGRGGSFPSDYNGIPYAVIVNSLLNAFGFKEGNVPEGARNTTLYRLARQLRYICDFNPSYIRSVVPDWGLSEEEVVQTIHSALGSTRATNLPYELQAAINEISKPDLSTPAKRQEYLQRLNPMPKKMPKLLRYINQRYGRNGRAALVAALPMLGTLLGRFQSKYLDGRAHRPVFMVAVCGHAGSGKGFISDLQEWLLKPILEDDARGREQLDEYNKEKEKKKGAKQLPDKPTPCMRVLSATCSNGMLLERAKSALGQPLCIVSEEIDESSRANKNGAWADKSDIFRKAFDGASWGQDYLTYSGNVRVYVNLLFAGTYVSIRNYFRNVENGLMTRFFFIEMARDLGKNVEVKWDGET
;
A
#
# COMPACT_ATOMS: atom_id res chain seq x y z
N MET A 1 19.78 -63.01 -33.20
CA MET A 1 19.85 -63.27 -31.75
C MET A 1 19.11 -62.15 -31.00
N THR A 2 18.00 -62.55 -30.38
CA THR A 2 17.27 -62.01 -29.20
C THR A 2 17.72 -60.66 -28.61
N LYS A 3 16.90 -59.60 -28.73
CA LYS A 3 15.91 -59.04 -27.75
C LYS A 3 16.49 -58.31 -26.52
N LYS A 4 16.17 -57.01 -26.40
CA LYS A 4 15.13 -56.53 -25.45
C LYS A 4 14.57 -55.15 -25.84
N LYS A 5 13.23 -55.07 -25.76
CA LYS A 5 12.32 -53.97 -26.08
C LYS A 5 12.02 -53.14 -24.82
N THR A 6 11.77 -51.85 -25.00
CA THR A 6 10.81 -51.10 -24.16
C THR A 6 9.84 -50.38 -25.10
N ILE A 7 8.56 -50.57 -24.84
CA ILE A 7 7.41 -50.25 -25.69
C ILE A 7 6.85 -48.89 -25.28
N ILE A 8 6.68 -48.00 -26.26
CA ILE A 8 5.86 -46.79 -26.20
C ILE A 8 4.49 -47.18 -26.74
N ASN A 9 3.40 -46.85 -26.02
CA ASN A 9 2.04 -47.09 -26.50
C ASN A 9 1.25 -45.79 -26.66
N LYS A 10 0.37 -45.86 -27.67
CA LYS A 10 -0.32 -44.81 -28.43
C LYS A 10 -1.49 -44.13 -27.72
N GLU A 11 -1.83 -42.98 -28.30
CA GLU A 11 -3.05 -42.18 -28.18
C GLU A 11 -4.37 -42.96 -28.29
N ALA A 12 -5.40 -42.45 -27.61
CA ALA A 12 -6.79 -42.52 -28.06
C ALA A 12 -7.53 -41.24 -27.60
N ALA A 13 -8.22 -40.62 -28.55
CA ALA A 13 -9.04 -39.41 -28.39
C ALA A 13 -10.39 -39.73 -27.71
N MET A 14 -10.96 -38.77 -26.96
CA MET A 14 -12.40 -38.70 -26.66
C MET A 14 -12.83 -37.28 -26.20
N THR A 15 -13.96 -36.84 -26.73
CA THR A 15 -14.66 -35.55 -26.58
C THR A 15 -15.30 -35.34 -25.19
N PRO A 16 -15.68 -34.09 -24.82
CA PRO A 16 -16.11 -33.76 -23.46
C PRO A 16 -17.61 -34.01 -23.23
N SER A 17 -17.95 -34.74 -22.17
CA SER A 17 -19.32 -34.85 -21.64
C SER A 17 -19.47 -34.02 -20.37
N ASN A 18 -20.45 -33.12 -20.39
CA ASN A 18 -20.79 -32.16 -19.35
C ASN A 18 -21.85 -32.77 -18.42
N SER A 19 -21.59 -32.98 -17.12
CA SER A 19 -22.62 -32.97 -16.05
C SER A 19 -22.00 -32.93 -14.63
N PRO A 20 -22.68 -32.32 -13.63
CA PRO A 20 -22.08 -31.84 -12.39
C PRO A 20 -22.06 -32.89 -11.27
N LEU A 21 -20.92 -33.02 -10.58
CA LEU A 21 -20.79 -33.84 -9.37
C LEU A 21 -21.15 -33.02 -8.13
N LYS A 22 -22.18 -33.47 -7.41
CA LYS A 22 -22.58 -33.03 -6.07
C LYS A 22 -21.45 -33.32 -5.07
N GLY A 23 -21.07 -32.31 -4.29
CA GLY A 23 -20.16 -32.48 -3.17
C GLY A 23 -20.89 -32.98 -1.92
N GLU A 24 -20.57 -34.19 -1.49
CA GLU A 24 -20.75 -34.63 -0.11
C GLU A 24 -19.41 -34.42 0.62
N ASN A 25 -19.43 -33.60 1.67
CA ASN A 25 -18.45 -33.63 2.76
C ASN A 25 -19.14 -33.03 3.99
N SER A 26 -19.95 -33.87 4.66
CA SER A 26 -20.47 -33.65 5.99
C SER A 26 -19.34 -33.90 7.01
N LEU A 27 -18.87 -32.85 7.67
CA LEU A 27 -18.12 -32.98 8.92
C LEU A 27 -19.11 -33.15 10.08
N PRO A 28 -18.79 -33.98 11.10
CA PRO A 28 -19.75 -34.32 12.14
C PRO A 28 -20.12 -33.11 12.99
N LEU A 29 -21.42 -32.95 13.25
CA LEU A 29 -21.96 -32.11 14.31
C LEU A 29 -21.45 -32.65 15.65
N GLY A 30 -20.51 -31.93 16.26
CA GLY A 30 -20.02 -32.26 17.60
C GLY A 30 -21.13 -32.02 18.62
N GLU A 31 -21.54 -33.10 19.29
CA GLU A 31 -22.39 -33.08 20.48
C GLU A 31 -21.72 -32.29 21.63
N GLY A 32 -22.59 -31.71 22.47
CA GLY A 32 -22.28 -30.66 23.43
C GLY A 32 -21.16 -30.95 24.43
N ARG A 33 -20.32 -29.93 24.64
CA ARG A 33 -19.60 -29.71 25.89
C ARG A 33 -20.21 -28.49 26.58
N GLY A 34 -20.77 -28.69 27.77
CA GLY A 34 -21.20 -27.62 28.67
C GLY A 34 -20.02 -26.82 29.20
N GLY A 35 -19.43 -25.97 28.35
CA GLY A 35 -18.37 -25.04 28.69
C GLY A 35 -18.80 -23.61 28.38
N SER A 36 -18.49 -22.68 29.28
CA SER A 36 -18.66 -21.25 29.04
C SER A 36 -18.04 -20.86 27.70
N PHE A 37 -18.81 -20.21 26.83
CA PHE A 37 -18.25 -19.62 25.61
C PHE A 37 -17.30 -18.46 25.97
N PRO A 38 -16.28 -18.17 25.13
CA PRO A 38 -15.47 -16.98 25.30
C PRO A 38 -16.32 -15.70 25.28
N SER A 39 -15.92 -14.71 26.08
CA SER A 39 -16.64 -13.42 26.19
C SER A 39 -16.13 -12.36 25.22
N ASP A 40 -15.07 -12.65 24.47
CA ASP A 40 -14.38 -11.74 23.58
C ASP A 40 -13.89 -12.42 22.29
N TYR A 41 -13.67 -11.59 21.26
CA TYR A 41 -13.03 -11.98 20.01
C TYR A 41 -11.76 -11.14 19.84
N ASN A 42 -10.59 -11.79 19.84
CA ASN A 42 -9.28 -11.14 19.74
C ASN A 42 -9.08 -9.99 20.75
N GLY A 43 -9.54 -10.15 22.00
CA GLY A 43 -9.44 -9.12 23.04
C GLY A 43 -10.54 -8.05 23.00
N ILE A 44 -11.49 -8.12 22.05
CA ILE A 44 -12.62 -7.20 21.94
C ILE A 44 -13.89 -7.89 22.49
N PRO A 45 -14.53 -7.36 23.55
CA PRO A 45 -15.75 -7.97 24.09
C PRO A 45 -16.88 -8.03 23.05
N TYR A 46 -17.63 -9.13 22.99
CA TYR A 46 -18.72 -9.27 22.01
C TYR A 46 -19.78 -8.18 22.12
N ALA A 47 -20.07 -7.70 23.33
CA ALA A 47 -21.00 -6.59 23.54
C ALA A 47 -20.57 -5.32 22.79
N VAL A 48 -19.26 -5.05 22.70
CA VAL A 48 -18.70 -3.91 21.96
C VAL A 48 -18.85 -4.12 20.45
N ILE A 49 -18.60 -5.34 19.98
CA ILE A 49 -18.77 -5.72 18.56
C ILE A 49 -20.24 -5.60 18.13
N VAL A 50 -21.17 -6.11 18.95
CA VAL A 50 -22.61 -6.03 18.71
C VAL A 50 -23.06 -4.57 18.66
N ASN A 51 -22.64 -3.73 19.59
CA ASN A 51 -22.98 -2.30 19.57
C ASN A 51 -22.42 -1.58 18.34
N SER A 52 -21.19 -1.90 17.93
CA SER A 52 -20.60 -1.33 16.71
C SER A 52 -21.36 -1.77 15.44
N LEU A 53 -21.77 -3.04 15.37
CA LEU A 53 -22.62 -3.55 14.29
C LEU A 53 -23.99 -2.85 14.26
N LEU A 54 -24.61 -2.66 15.42
CA LEU A 54 -25.90 -1.96 15.52
C LEU A 54 -25.78 -0.51 15.05
N ASN A 55 -24.72 0.19 15.43
CA ASN A 55 -24.41 1.52 14.93
C ASN A 55 -24.24 1.52 13.39
N ALA A 56 -23.53 0.54 12.84
CA ALA A 56 -23.35 0.37 11.39
C ALA A 56 -24.67 0.07 10.66
N PHE A 57 -25.62 -0.60 11.34
CA PHE A 57 -26.97 -0.84 10.83
C PHE A 57 -27.90 0.38 10.94
N GLY A 58 -27.44 1.48 11.55
CA GLY A 58 -28.20 2.72 11.72
C GLY A 58 -28.90 2.84 13.08
N PHE A 59 -28.70 1.90 14.01
CA PHE A 59 -29.29 1.90 15.35
C PHE A 59 -28.29 2.43 16.37
N LYS A 60 -28.44 3.71 16.75
CA LYS A 60 -27.62 4.32 17.80
C LYS A 60 -28.07 3.80 19.17
N GLU A 61 -27.10 3.57 20.06
CA GLU A 61 -27.33 3.12 21.44
C GLU A 61 -28.10 1.80 21.58
N GLY A 62 -28.10 0.98 20.51
CA GLY A 62 -28.75 -0.33 20.53
C GLY A 62 -30.28 -0.29 20.54
N ASN A 63 -30.89 0.88 20.30
CA ASN A 63 -32.34 1.02 20.25
C ASN A 63 -32.89 0.51 18.90
N VAL A 64 -33.45 -0.71 18.92
CA VAL A 64 -34.06 -1.34 17.74
C VAL A 64 -35.59 -1.29 17.88
N PRO A 65 -36.30 -0.60 16.96
CA PRO A 65 -37.77 -0.55 16.96
C PRO A 65 -38.39 -1.94 16.87
N GLU A 66 -39.55 -2.14 17.50
CA GLU A 66 -40.24 -3.45 17.55
C GLU A 66 -40.39 -4.11 16.18
N GLY A 67 -40.81 -3.34 15.17
CA GLY A 67 -40.99 -3.83 13.80
C GLY A 67 -39.70 -4.23 13.07
N ALA A 68 -38.52 -3.95 13.64
CA ALA A 68 -37.22 -4.26 13.04
C ALA A 68 -36.40 -5.32 13.82
N ARG A 69 -36.88 -5.78 15.00
CA ARG A 69 -36.12 -6.67 15.90
C ARG A 69 -35.71 -7.99 15.24
N ASN A 70 -36.66 -8.74 14.67
CA ASN A 70 -36.38 -10.03 14.00
C ASN A 70 -35.41 -9.90 12.82
N THR A 71 -35.64 -8.90 11.95
CA THR A 71 -34.76 -8.63 10.80
C THR A 71 -33.34 -8.24 11.23
N THR A 72 -33.23 -7.46 12.30
CA THR A 72 -31.93 -7.01 12.83
C THR A 72 -31.19 -8.16 13.52
N LEU A 73 -31.91 -9.03 14.24
CA LEU A 73 -31.35 -10.23 14.87
C LEU A 73 -30.79 -11.18 13.80
N TYR A 74 -31.53 -11.40 12.73
CA TYR A 74 -31.07 -12.20 11.59
C TYR A 74 -29.78 -11.62 10.98
N ARG A 75 -29.74 -10.29 10.77
CA ARG A 75 -28.55 -9.60 10.26
C ARG A 75 -27.36 -9.72 11.21
N LEU A 76 -27.55 -9.54 12.52
CA LEU A 76 -26.49 -9.72 13.52
C LEU A 76 -25.95 -11.16 13.51
N ALA A 77 -26.82 -12.17 13.56
CA ALA A 77 -26.42 -13.57 13.55
C ALA A 77 -25.62 -13.94 12.28
N ARG A 78 -25.96 -13.36 11.12
CA ARG A 78 -25.19 -13.53 9.87
C ARG A 78 -23.76 -12.97 9.93
N GLN A 79 -23.54 -11.92 10.71
CA GLN A 79 -22.21 -11.36 10.93
C GLN A 79 -21.47 -12.19 11.99
N LEU A 80 -22.08 -12.38 13.16
CA LEU A 80 -21.44 -13.01 14.32
C LEU A 80 -21.07 -14.48 14.08
N ARG A 81 -21.75 -15.21 13.20
CA ARG A 81 -21.40 -16.60 12.88
C ARG A 81 -19.94 -16.82 12.48
N TYR A 82 -19.29 -15.82 11.88
CA TYR A 82 -17.88 -15.92 11.47
C TYR A 82 -16.90 -15.82 12.64
N ILE A 83 -17.33 -15.25 13.76
CA ILE A 83 -16.52 -15.07 14.98
C ILE A 83 -17.06 -15.87 16.17
N CYS A 84 -18.17 -16.59 15.99
CA CYS A 84 -18.77 -17.52 16.93
C CYS A 84 -18.77 -18.96 16.38
N ASP A 85 -17.85 -19.27 15.45
CA ASP A 85 -17.62 -20.61 14.87
C ASP A 85 -18.87 -21.31 14.31
N PHE A 86 -19.82 -20.54 13.77
CA PHE A 86 -21.12 -21.04 13.29
C PHE A 86 -21.90 -21.85 14.34
N ASN A 87 -21.66 -21.63 15.63
CA ASN A 87 -22.32 -22.33 16.73
C ASN A 87 -23.60 -21.56 17.15
N PRO A 88 -24.81 -22.14 17.00
CA PRO A 88 -26.06 -21.48 17.37
C PRO A 88 -26.11 -21.05 18.85
N SER A 89 -25.63 -21.89 19.76
CA SER A 89 -25.63 -21.63 21.19
C SER A 89 -24.66 -20.51 21.57
N TYR A 90 -23.52 -20.41 20.87
CA TYR A 90 -22.58 -19.32 21.06
C TYR A 90 -23.16 -17.99 20.54
N ILE A 91 -23.79 -18.00 19.36
CA ILE A 91 -24.46 -16.80 18.85
C ILE A 91 -25.57 -16.36 19.81
N ARG A 92 -26.36 -17.31 20.34
CA ARG A 92 -27.42 -17.03 21.32
C ARG A 92 -26.88 -16.34 22.57
N SER A 93 -25.69 -16.72 23.05
CA SER A 93 -25.10 -16.12 24.26
C SER A 93 -24.57 -14.69 24.04
N VAL A 94 -24.39 -14.25 22.80
CA VAL A 94 -23.83 -12.92 22.48
C VAL A 94 -24.87 -11.93 21.93
N VAL A 95 -25.97 -12.41 21.34
CA VAL A 95 -27.01 -11.55 20.75
C VAL A 95 -28.01 -11.05 21.81
N PRO A 96 -28.53 -9.81 21.67
CA PRO A 96 -29.64 -9.33 22.50
C PRO A 96 -30.94 -10.09 22.21
N ASP A 97 -31.83 -10.12 23.19
CA ASP A 97 -33.16 -10.75 23.11
C ASP A 97 -34.24 -9.78 22.60
N TRP A 98 -34.14 -8.48 22.92
CA TRP A 98 -35.12 -7.44 22.58
C TRP A 98 -36.59 -7.83 22.87
N GLY A 99 -36.81 -8.68 23.88
CA GLY A 99 -38.14 -9.18 24.24
C GLY A 99 -38.78 -10.15 23.24
N LEU A 100 -38.02 -10.70 22.29
CA LEU A 100 -38.44 -11.83 21.46
C LEU A 100 -38.49 -13.11 22.30
N SER A 101 -39.36 -14.06 21.94
CA SER A 101 -39.39 -15.36 22.61
C SER A 101 -38.12 -16.17 22.32
N GLU A 102 -37.73 -17.05 23.23
CA GLU A 102 -36.54 -17.92 23.03
C GLU A 102 -36.64 -18.72 21.74
N GLU A 103 -37.84 -19.21 21.41
CA GLU A 103 -38.11 -19.96 20.19
C GLU A 103 -37.86 -19.12 18.93
N GLU A 104 -38.33 -17.86 18.90
CA GLU A 104 -38.11 -16.94 17.79
C GLU A 104 -36.63 -16.58 17.61
N VAL A 105 -35.91 -16.36 18.71
CA VAL A 105 -34.48 -16.03 18.68
C VAL A 105 -33.68 -17.20 18.12
N VAL A 106 -33.91 -18.40 18.65
CA VAL A 106 -33.23 -19.63 18.21
C VAL A 106 -33.53 -19.92 16.75
N GLN A 107 -34.79 -19.82 16.31
CA GLN A 107 -35.19 -20.05 14.93
C GLN A 107 -34.54 -19.05 13.96
N THR A 108 -34.42 -17.79 14.38
CA THR A 108 -33.77 -16.73 13.59
C THR A 108 -32.27 -16.99 13.46
N ILE A 109 -31.60 -17.42 14.53
CA ILE A 109 -30.17 -17.80 14.51
C ILE A 109 -29.93 -18.99 13.58
N HIS A 110 -30.74 -20.05 13.69
CA HIS A 110 -30.64 -21.21 12.79
C HIS A 110 -30.83 -20.80 11.32
N SER A 111 -31.79 -19.93 11.05
CA SER A 111 -32.04 -19.38 9.71
C SER A 111 -30.84 -18.57 9.18
N ALA A 112 -30.14 -17.84 10.05
CA ALA A 112 -28.95 -17.05 9.69
C ALA A 112 -27.71 -17.91 9.42
N LEU A 113 -27.67 -19.15 9.94
CA LEU A 113 -26.56 -20.09 9.79
C LEU A 113 -26.64 -20.93 8.51
N GLY A 114 -27.81 -21.06 7.89
CA GLY A 114 -28.07 -21.96 6.75
C GLY A 114 -27.45 -21.57 5.40
N SER A 115 -26.44 -20.68 5.34
CA SER A 115 -25.83 -20.23 4.07
C SER A 115 -24.38 -20.68 3.90
N THR A 116 -23.85 -20.54 2.69
CA THR A 116 -22.47 -20.88 2.31
C THR A 116 -21.42 -20.23 3.23
N ARG A 117 -20.40 -21.03 3.59
CA ARG A 117 -19.24 -20.61 4.40
C ARG A 117 -18.22 -19.92 3.49
N ALA A 118 -18.29 -18.59 3.40
CA ALA A 118 -17.21 -17.81 2.82
C ALA A 118 -15.96 -17.86 3.72
N THR A 119 -14.76 -17.84 3.15
CA THR A 119 -13.49 -17.88 3.91
C THR A 119 -13.14 -16.54 4.55
N ASN A 120 -13.71 -15.44 4.06
CA ASN A 120 -13.41 -14.08 4.52
C ASN A 120 -14.51 -13.53 5.44
N LEU A 121 -14.11 -12.69 6.40
CA LEU A 121 -15.04 -11.91 7.22
C LEU A 121 -15.90 -10.99 6.33
N PRO A 122 -17.21 -10.86 6.57
CA PRO A 122 -18.03 -9.92 5.82
C PRO A 122 -17.58 -8.48 6.05
N TYR A 123 -17.80 -7.63 5.04
CA TYR A 123 -17.38 -6.23 5.08
C TYR A 123 -17.94 -5.47 6.28
N GLU A 124 -19.22 -5.66 6.64
CA GLU A 124 -19.80 -4.91 7.77
C GLU A 124 -19.18 -5.30 9.11
N LEU A 125 -18.90 -6.60 9.34
CA LEU A 125 -18.22 -7.06 10.53
C LEU A 125 -16.77 -6.56 10.58
N GLN A 126 -16.06 -6.61 9.46
CA GLN A 126 -14.69 -6.10 9.38
C GLN A 126 -14.65 -4.58 9.63
N ALA A 127 -15.58 -3.82 9.07
CA ALA A 127 -15.71 -2.39 9.30
C ALA A 127 -16.03 -2.09 10.77
N ALA A 128 -16.96 -2.83 11.40
CA ALA A 128 -17.31 -2.64 12.81
C ALA A 128 -16.13 -2.93 13.75
N ILE A 129 -15.37 -3.99 13.50
CA ILE A 129 -14.16 -4.33 14.28
C ILE A 129 -13.05 -3.29 14.07
N ASN A 130 -12.85 -2.83 12.84
CA ASN A 130 -11.88 -1.78 12.53
C ASN A 130 -12.26 -0.46 13.20
N GLU A 131 -13.55 -0.12 13.28
CA GLU A 131 -14.02 1.09 13.96
C GLU A 131 -13.73 1.04 15.45
N ILE A 132 -13.92 -0.12 16.09
CA ILE A 132 -13.57 -0.32 17.51
C ILE A 132 -12.05 -0.23 17.72
N SER A 133 -11.28 -0.70 16.75
CA SER A 133 -9.82 -0.69 16.80
C SER A 133 -9.22 0.70 16.54
N LYS A 134 -10.02 1.67 16.08
CA LYS A 134 -9.55 3.05 15.92
C LYS A 134 -9.27 3.64 17.30
N PRO A 135 -8.11 4.31 17.47
CA PRO A 135 -7.84 5.02 18.71
C PRO A 135 -8.88 6.14 18.88
N ASP A 136 -9.52 6.17 20.04
CA ASP A 136 -10.45 7.24 20.38
C ASP A 136 -9.64 8.52 20.68
N LEU A 137 -9.65 9.47 19.72
CA LEU A 137 -8.93 10.75 19.83
C LEU A 137 -9.84 11.92 20.21
N SER A 138 -11.06 11.62 20.69
CA SER A 138 -12.10 12.61 21.01
C SER A 138 -11.70 13.58 22.11
N THR A 139 -10.87 13.13 23.06
CA THR A 139 -10.42 13.95 24.19
C THR A 139 -8.92 14.22 24.15
N PRO A 140 -8.46 15.36 24.70
CA PRO A 140 -7.03 15.64 24.85
C PRO A 140 -6.28 14.55 25.62
N ALA A 141 -6.90 13.94 26.63
CA ALA A 141 -6.31 12.87 27.43
C ALA A 141 -6.07 11.60 26.61
N LYS A 142 -7.07 11.12 25.85
CA LYS A 142 -6.91 9.93 25.01
C LYS A 142 -5.96 10.17 23.83
N ARG A 143 -5.93 11.40 23.31
CA ARG A 143 -4.91 11.82 22.33
C ARG A 143 -3.51 11.78 22.93
N GLN A 144 -3.34 12.25 24.16
CA GLN A 144 -2.07 12.20 24.88
C GLN A 144 -1.61 10.76 25.11
N GLU A 145 -2.52 9.88 25.55
CA GLU A 145 -2.25 8.45 25.73
C GLU A 145 -1.83 7.78 24.41
N TYR A 146 -2.55 8.06 23.31
CA TYR A 146 -2.17 7.57 21.98
C TYR A 146 -0.79 8.09 21.54
N LEU A 147 -0.51 9.37 21.75
CA LEU A 147 0.80 9.98 21.44
C LEU A 147 1.93 9.39 22.30
N GLN A 148 1.66 9.00 23.54
CA GLN A 148 2.63 8.34 24.42
C GLN A 148 2.99 6.91 23.95
N ARG A 149 2.10 6.24 23.21
CA ARG A 149 2.39 4.96 22.55
C ARG A 149 3.27 5.12 21.30
N LEU A 150 3.37 6.32 20.75
CA LEU A 150 4.26 6.62 19.63
C LEU A 150 5.65 7.01 20.15
N ASN A 151 6.67 6.87 19.31
CA ASN A 151 7.99 7.42 19.61
C ASN A 151 7.85 8.93 19.94
N PRO A 152 8.49 9.43 21.01
CA PRO A 152 8.33 10.81 21.44
C PRO A 152 8.75 11.76 20.31
N MET A 153 7.81 12.61 19.88
CA MET A 153 8.09 13.62 18.85
C MET A 153 9.17 14.58 19.36
N PRO A 154 10.17 14.96 18.54
CA PRO A 154 11.18 15.92 18.97
C PRO A 154 10.52 17.26 19.36
N LYS A 155 10.90 17.79 20.53
CA LYS A 155 10.36 19.04 21.10
C LYS A 155 10.53 20.26 20.19
N LYS A 156 11.53 20.23 19.31
CA LYS A 156 11.80 21.28 18.32
C LYS A 156 12.02 20.63 16.96
N MET A 157 11.48 21.28 15.94
CA MET A 157 11.72 20.88 14.55
C MET A 157 13.21 20.98 14.23
N PRO A 158 13.83 19.93 13.63
CA PRO A 158 15.20 19.98 13.15
C PRO A 158 15.46 21.20 12.25
N LYS A 159 16.68 21.76 12.32
CA LYS A 159 17.03 23.01 11.63
C LYS A 159 16.74 22.95 10.13
N LEU A 160 17.12 21.85 9.47
CA LEU A 160 16.88 21.63 8.03
C LEU A 160 15.38 21.68 7.69
N LEU A 161 14.57 20.90 8.41
CA LEU A 161 13.13 20.87 8.18
C LEU A 161 12.50 22.25 8.44
N ARG A 162 12.93 22.94 9.50
CA ARG A 162 12.47 24.31 9.76
C ARG A 162 12.80 25.26 8.62
N TYR A 163 14.01 25.17 8.07
CA TYR A 163 14.44 26.01 6.94
C TYR A 163 13.59 25.75 5.69
N ILE A 164 13.38 24.47 5.32
CA ILE A 164 12.50 24.10 4.20
C ILE A 164 11.11 24.68 4.39
N ASN A 165 10.52 24.51 5.58
CA ASN A 165 9.20 25.03 5.87
C ASN A 165 9.10 26.55 5.74
N GLN A 166 10.12 27.29 6.22
CA GLN A 166 10.13 28.75 6.18
C GLN A 166 10.39 29.29 4.78
N ARG A 167 11.26 28.64 4.00
CA ARG A 167 11.68 29.10 2.66
C ARG A 167 10.52 29.21 1.68
N TYR A 168 9.57 28.28 1.73
CA TYR A 168 8.45 28.22 0.78
C TYR A 168 7.14 28.83 1.32
N GLY A 169 7.19 29.53 2.46
CA GLY A 169 6.06 30.27 3.02
C GLY A 169 4.79 29.41 3.11
N ARG A 170 3.76 29.78 2.33
CA ARG A 170 2.47 29.06 2.31
C ARG A 170 2.58 27.62 1.81
N ASN A 171 3.55 27.34 0.94
CA ASN A 171 3.85 26.00 0.45
C ASN A 171 4.83 25.23 1.36
N GLY A 172 5.22 25.79 2.51
CA GLY A 172 6.18 25.17 3.44
C GLY A 172 5.80 23.76 3.86
N ARG A 173 4.52 23.49 4.10
CA ARG A 173 4.04 22.13 4.42
C ARG A 173 4.19 21.16 3.24
N ALA A 174 3.84 21.59 2.04
CA ALA A 174 4.02 20.78 0.83
C ALA A 174 5.51 20.50 0.59
N ALA A 175 6.37 21.51 0.78
CA ALA A 175 7.82 21.37 0.67
C ALA A 175 8.41 20.38 1.69
N LEU A 176 7.92 20.38 2.94
CA LEU A 176 8.35 19.41 3.94
C LEU A 176 8.02 17.97 3.56
N VAL A 177 6.79 17.72 3.12
CA VAL A 177 6.36 16.38 2.72
C VAL A 177 7.09 15.95 1.44
N ALA A 178 7.24 16.86 0.47
CA ALA A 178 8.03 16.66 -0.73
C ALA A 178 9.51 16.37 -0.45
N ALA A 179 10.09 16.86 0.65
CA ALA A 179 11.47 16.55 1.01
C ALA A 179 11.65 15.10 1.50
N LEU A 180 10.59 14.41 1.97
CA LEU A 180 10.71 13.09 2.60
C LEU A 180 11.35 12.03 1.68
N PRO A 181 10.94 11.84 0.40
CA PRO A 181 11.57 10.89 -0.49
C PRO A 181 13.08 11.15 -0.69
N MET A 182 13.47 12.42 -0.76
CA MET A 182 14.88 12.82 -0.91
C MET A 182 15.67 12.52 0.36
N LEU A 183 15.12 12.88 1.53
CA LEU A 183 15.72 12.57 2.83
C LEU A 183 15.83 11.05 3.06
N GLY A 184 14.80 10.29 2.70
CA GLY A 184 14.82 8.82 2.74
C GLY A 184 15.94 8.22 1.89
N THR A 185 16.27 8.87 0.77
CA THR A 185 17.38 8.46 -0.10
C THR A 185 18.74 8.75 0.55
N LEU A 186 18.88 9.90 1.20
CA LEU A 186 20.10 10.28 1.93
C LEU A 186 20.36 9.42 3.18
N LEU A 187 19.31 8.92 3.82
CA LEU A 187 19.42 8.05 5.00
C LEU A 187 20.08 6.69 4.68
N GLY A 188 20.26 6.35 3.39
CA GLY A 188 21.12 5.27 2.93
C GLY A 188 20.78 3.92 3.57
N ARG A 189 21.65 3.45 4.47
CA ARG A 189 21.50 2.16 5.17
C ARG A 189 20.77 2.20 6.51
N PHE A 190 20.23 3.36 6.88
CA PHE A 190 19.44 3.51 8.09
C PHE A 190 18.24 2.56 8.09
N GLN A 191 18.02 1.93 9.25
CA GLN A 191 16.87 1.06 9.51
C GLN A 191 16.31 1.41 10.89
N SER A 192 14.99 1.26 11.02
CA SER A 192 14.30 1.37 12.30
C SER A 192 13.26 0.28 12.45
N LYS A 193 13.02 -0.16 13.68
CA LYS A 193 12.06 -1.22 13.99
C LYS A 193 10.65 -0.63 14.04
N TYR A 194 9.72 -1.12 13.24
CA TYR A 194 8.33 -0.65 13.26
C TYR A 194 7.50 -1.47 14.25
N LEU A 195 6.21 -1.11 14.40
CA LEU A 195 5.27 -1.76 15.33
C LEU A 195 5.07 -3.26 15.06
N ASP A 196 5.31 -3.70 13.83
CA ASP A 196 5.30 -5.12 13.44
C ASP A 196 6.56 -5.90 13.90
N GLY A 197 7.49 -5.22 14.58
CA GLY A 197 8.75 -5.78 15.04
C GLY A 197 9.80 -5.98 13.94
N ARG A 198 9.52 -5.61 12.68
CA ARG A 198 10.46 -5.76 11.57
C ARG A 198 11.32 -4.51 11.42
N ALA A 199 12.54 -4.69 10.93
CA ALA A 199 13.43 -3.58 10.58
C ALA A 199 13.07 -3.06 9.19
N HIS A 200 12.60 -1.82 9.13
CA HIS A 200 12.21 -1.14 7.91
C HIS A 200 13.19 -0.03 7.58
N ARG A 201 13.38 0.20 6.29
CA ARG A 201 14.07 1.39 5.78
C ARG A 201 13.06 2.50 5.55
N PRO A 202 13.46 3.78 5.69
CA PRO A 202 12.59 4.89 5.33
C PRO A 202 12.39 4.89 3.81
N VAL A 203 11.23 4.41 3.38
CA VAL A 203 10.75 4.51 2.00
C VAL A 203 9.51 5.38 2.02
N PHE A 204 9.63 6.56 1.42
CA PHE A 204 8.55 7.53 1.33
C PHE A 204 8.06 7.61 -0.11
N MET A 205 6.75 7.52 -0.27
CA MET A 205 6.07 7.73 -1.53
C MET A 205 5.12 8.91 -1.35
N VAL A 206 5.32 9.96 -2.13
CA VAL A 206 4.63 11.25 -1.97
C VAL A 206 4.01 11.67 -3.28
N ALA A 207 2.76 12.14 -3.21
CA ALA A 207 2.04 12.77 -4.30
C ALA A 207 1.69 14.22 -3.94
N VAL A 208 2.26 15.19 -4.66
CA VAL A 208 2.01 16.62 -4.47
C VAL A 208 0.97 17.10 -5.51
N CYS A 209 -0.21 17.48 -5.02
CA CYS A 209 -1.31 17.99 -5.84
C CYS A 209 -1.28 19.51 -5.90
N GLY A 210 -1.30 20.10 -7.09
CA GLY A 210 -1.41 21.55 -7.24
C GLY A 210 -1.92 21.96 -8.62
N HIS A 211 -2.62 23.09 -8.70
CA HIS A 211 -3.10 23.65 -9.97
C HIS A 211 -1.95 23.92 -10.95
N ALA A 212 -2.25 23.99 -12.25
CA ALA A 212 -1.26 24.46 -13.22
C ALA A 212 -0.78 25.87 -12.81
N GLY A 213 0.53 26.11 -12.87
CA GLY A 213 1.12 27.38 -12.42
C GLY A 213 1.19 27.59 -10.91
N SER A 214 0.81 26.62 -10.06
CA SER A 214 0.82 26.78 -8.59
C SER A 214 2.21 26.82 -7.94
N GLY A 215 3.28 26.98 -8.72
CA GLY A 215 4.66 26.99 -8.21
C GLY A 215 5.22 25.63 -7.77
N LYS A 216 4.86 24.51 -8.43
CA LYS A 216 5.42 23.17 -8.14
C LYS A 216 6.95 23.06 -8.32
N GLY A 217 7.57 24.00 -9.04
CA GLY A 217 9.01 23.98 -9.35
C GLY A 217 9.94 24.00 -8.13
N PHE A 218 9.43 24.28 -6.92
CA PHE A 218 10.22 24.12 -5.69
C PHE A 218 10.74 22.68 -5.50
N ILE A 219 10.11 21.69 -6.14
CA ILE A 219 10.52 20.29 -6.06
C ILE A 219 11.90 20.11 -6.70
N SER A 220 12.16 20.72 -7.85
CA SER A 220 13.48 20.74 -8.49
C SER A 220 14.53 21.37 -7.59
N ASP A 221 14.23 22.52 -6.97
CA ASP A 221 15.15 23.18 -6.03
C ASP A 221 15.50 22.25 -4.86
N LEU A 222 14.49 21.59 -4.27
CA LEU A 222 14.70 20.64 -3.19
C LEU A 222 15.55 19.45 -3.63
N GLN A 223 15.30 18.93 -4.84
CA GLN A 223 16.06 17.81 -5.39
C GLN A 223 17.52 18.19 -5.57
N GLU A 224 17.78 19.34 -6.19
CA GLU A 224 19.13 19.84 -6.41
C GLU A 224 19.86 20.06 -5.09
N TRP A 225 19.23 20.70 -4.10
CA TRP A 225 19.87 21.00 -2.83
C TRP A 225 20.08 19.79 -1.93
N LEU A 226 19.05 18.95 -1.76
CA LEU A 226 19.12 17.81 -0.85
C LEU A 226 19.92 16.66 -1.46
N LEU A 227 19.70 16.37 -2.74
CA LEU A 227 20.36 15.24 -3.40
C LEU A 227 21.67 15.62 -4.08
N LYS A 228 22.16 16.87 -3.97
CA LYS A 228 23.44 17.32 -4.54
C LYS A 228 24.57 16.27 -4.50
N PRO A 229 24.95 15.70 -3.34
CA PRO A 229 26.05 14.72 -3.31
C PRO A 229 25.75 13.46 -4.14
N ILE A 230 24.50 13.01 -4.17
CA ILE A 230 24.07 11.86 -4.96
C ILE A 230 24.05 12.21 -6.44
N LEU A 231 23.59 13.40 -6.81
CA LEU A 231 23.54 13.87 -8.19
C LEU A 231 24.96 14.00 -8.78
N GLU A 232 25.93 14.44 -8.00
CA GLU A 232 27.35 14.48 -8.38
C GLU A 232 27.95 13.07 -8.58
N ASP A 233 27.63 12.12 -7.68
CA ASP A 233 27.99 10.70 -7.86
C ASP A 233 27.38 10.11 -9.13
N ASP A 234 26.08 10.37 -9.34
CA ASP A 234 25.33 9.90 -10.50
C ASP A 234 25.90 10.48 -11.80
N ALA A 235 26.29 11.76 -11.81
CA ALA A 235 26.91 12.43 -12.96
C ALA A 235 28.24 11.76 -13.35
N ARG A 236 29.13 11.52 -12.38
CA ARG A 236 30.37 10.76 -12.59
C ARG A 236 30.08 9.36 -13.14
N GLY A 237 29.05 8.71 -12.62
CA GLY A 237 28.61 7.41 -13.13
C GLY A 237 28.13 7.47 -14.59
N ARG A 238 27.47 8.55 -15.00
CA ARG A 238 27.01 8.71 -16.40
C ARG A 238 28.20 8.89 -17.33
N GLU A 239 29.17 9.72 -16.95
CA GLU A 239 30.41 9.91 -17.69
C GLU A 239 31.16 8.59 -17.90
N GLN A 240 31.24 7.73 -16.87
CA GLN A 240 31.83 6.40 -16.98
C GLN A 240 31.12 5.50 -18.00
N LEU A 241 29.78 5.51 -18.02
CA LEU A 241 29.00 4.75 -19.00
C LEU A 241 29.14 5.31 -20.41
N ASP A 242 29.22 6.63 -20.54
CA ASP A 242 29.39 7.29 -21.83
C ASP A 242 30.77 7.00 -22.43
N GLU A 243 31.82 7.02 -21.62
CA GLU A 243 33.16 6.64 -22.08
C GLU A 243 33.22 5.16 -22.47
N TYR A 244 32.62 4.28 -21.68
CA TYR A 244 32.46 2.87 -22.04
C TYR A 244 31.73 2.70 -23.38
N ASN A 245 30.65 3.42 -23.62
CA ASN A 245 29.91 3.33 -24.88
C ASN A 245 30.77 3.80 -26.07
N LYS A 246 31.56 4.88 -25.91
CA LYS A 246 32.51 5.32 -26.94
C LYS A 246 33.58 4.27 -27.22
N GLU A 247 34.16 3.66 -26.19
CA GLU A 247 35.15 2.60 -26.36
C GLU A 247 34.57 1.34 -27.00
N LYS A 248 33.35 0.97 -26.61
CA LYS A 248 32.62 -0.16 -27.18
C LYS A 248 32.38 0.03 -28.68
N GLU A 249 31.99 1.23 -29.12
CA GLU A 249 31.83 1.54 -30.54
C GLU A 249 33.19 1.59 -31.28
N LYS A 250 34.25 2.09 -30.65
CA LYS A 250 35.62 2.04 -31.23
C LYS A 250 36.14 0.62 -31.42
N LYS A 251 35.77 -0.32 -30.54
CA LYS A 251 36.18 -1.74 -30.57
C LYS A 251 35.12 -2.66 -31.20
N LYS A 252 34.20 -2.11 -31.99
CA LYS A 252 33.14 -2.88 -32.65
C LYS A 252 33.75 -3.93 -33.58
N GLY A 253 33.60 -5.21 -33.23
CA GLY A 253 34.20 -6.34 -33.97
C GLY A 253 35.47 -6.93 -33.34
N ALA A 254 35.98 -6.37 -32.25
CA ALA A 254 37.06 -6.98 -31.48
C ALA A 254 36.60 -8.28 -30.80
N LYS A 255 37.51 -9.25 -30.65
CA LYS A 255 37.24 -10.53 -29.96
C LYS A 255 36.82 -10.35 -28.50
N GLN A 256 37.23 -9.26 -27.85
CA GLN A 256 36.84 -8.90 -26.49
C GLN A 256 36.42 -7.44 -26.46
N LEU A 257 35.19 -7.22 -25.98
CA LEU A 257 34.67 -5.89 -25.66
C LEU A 257 35.19 -5.47 -24.27
N PRO A 258 35.30 -4.16 -24.00
CA PRO A 258 35.64 -3.69 -22.66
C PRO A 258 34.60 -4.15 -21.63
N ASP A 259 35.00 -4.24 -20.36
CA ASP A 259 34.07 -4.56 -19.27
C ASP A 259 33.15 -3.38 -19.00
N LYS A 260 31.84 -3.64 -18.92
CA LYS A 260 30.84 -2.59 -18.66
C LYS A 260 30.96 -2.11 -17.20
N PRO A 261 31.21 -0.80 -16.96
CA PRO A 261 31.21 -0.27 -15.60
C PRO A 261 29.79 -0.31 -15.02
N THR A 262 29.70 -0.50 -13.70
CA THR A 262 28.43 -0.60 -12.97
C THR A 262 28.32 0.46 -11.86
N PRO A 263 28.32 1.76 -12.22
CA PRO A 263 28.28 2.82 -11.23
C PRO A 263 26.97 2.81 -10.43
N CYS A 264 27.08 3.14 -9.14
CA CYS A 264 25.97 3.28 -8.22
C CYS A 264 25.21 4.60 -8.46
N MET A 265 24.39 4.63 -9.50
CA MET A 265 23.45 5.74 -9.71
C MET A 265 22.14 5.50 -8.96
N ARG A 266 21.66 6.52 -8.23
CA ARG A 266 20.50 6.39 -7.35
C ARG A 266 19.32 7.28 -7.71
N VAL A 267 19.50 8.35 -8.49
CA VAL A 267 18.42 9.22 -8.95
C VAL A 267 18.02 8.83 -10.37
N LEU A 268 16.76 8.45 -10.53
CA LEU A 268 16.23 7.93 -11.78
C LEU A 268 15.09 8.81 -12.30
N SER A 269 15.03 8.92 -13.63
CA SER A 269 13.88 9.54 -14.29
C SER A 269 12.63 8.67 -14.14
N ALA A 270 11.46 9.29 -14.09
CA ALA A 270 10.18 8.60 -14.05
C ALA A 270 9.92 7.73 -15.30
N THR A 271 10.60 8.01 -16.41
CA THR A 271 10.54 7.25 -17.67
C THR A 271 11.49 6.05 -17.70
N CYS A 272 12.27 5.82 -16.64
CA CYS A 272 13.21 4.70 -16.53
C CYS A 272 12.52 3.35 -16.76
N SER A 273 13.08 2.50 -17.63
CA SER A 273 12.54 1.16 -17.90
C SER A 273 12.72 0.22 -16.70
N ASN A 274 11.94 -0.87 -16.63
CA ASN A 274 12.06 -1.84 -15.54
C ASN A 274 13.44 -2.52 -15.54
N GLY A 275 14.01 -2.84 -16.71
CA GLY A 275 15.36 -3.40 -16.80
C GLY A 275 16.43 -2.44 -16.28
N MET A 276 16.35 -1.16 -16.64
CA MET A 276 17.27 -0.14 -16.12
C MET A 276 17.09 0.04 -14.61
N LEU A 277 15.85 0.07 -14.10
CA LEU A 277 15.58 0.13 -12.67
C LEU A 277 16.21 -1.05 -11.91
N LEU A 278 16.14 -2.27 -12.45
CA LEU A 278 16.75 -3.46 -11.85
C LEU A 278 18.28 -3.38 -11.86
N GLU A 279 18.87 -2.94 -12.97
CA GLU A 279 20.32 -2.73 -13.07
C GLU A 279 20.79 -1.73 -12.01
N ARG A 280 20.07 -0.62 -11.85
CA ARG A 280 20.36 0.42 -10.87
C ARG A 280 20.19 -0.07 -9.44
N ALA A 281 19.13 -0.83 -9.17
CA ALA A 281 18.90 -1.42 -7.86
C ALA A 281 20.00 -2.41 -7.45
N LYS A 282 20.52 -3.20 -8.39
CA LYS A 282 21.68 -4.07 -8.14
C LYS A 282 22.95 -3.26 -7.86
N SER A 283 23.28 -2.29 -8.70
CA SER A 283 24.48 -1.45 -8.51
C SER A 283 24.42 -0.60 -7.24
N ALA A 284 23.20 -0.31 -6.74
CA ALA A 284 23.00 0.42 -5.49
C ALA A 284 23.33 -0.40 -4.22
N LEU A 285 23.49 -1.73 -4.32
CA LEU A 285 23.89 -2.60 -3.21
C LEU A 285 23.07 -2.35 -1.93
N GLY A 286 21.74 -2.29 -2.09
CA GLY A 286 20.78 -2.05 -1.02
C GLY A 286 20.69 -0.60 -0.55
N GLN A 287 21.32 0.36 -1.21
CA GLN A 287 21.03 1.79 -1.04
C GLN A 287 19.65 2.12 -1.67
N PRO A 288 18.88 3.03 -1.06
CA PRO A 288 17.61 3.48 -1.63
C PRO A 288 17.83 4.29 -2.91
N LEU A 289 16.97 4.05 -3.88
CA LEU A 289 16.83 4.83 -5.11
C LEU A 289 15.81 5.96 -4.90
N CYS A 290 15.85 6.97 -5.77
CA CYS A 290 14.91 8.07 -5.78
C CYS A 290 14.36 8.30 -7.20
N ILE A 291 13.04 8.44 -7.31
CA ILE A 291 12.37 8.92 -8.53
C ILE A 291 11.58 10.16 -8.16
N VAL A 292 11.86 11.26 -8.84
CA VAL A 292 11.17 12.54 -8.70
C VAL A 292 10.58 12.91 -10.07
N SER A 293 9.30 13.23 -10.11
CA SER A 293 8.59 13.66 -11.32
C SER A 293 7.73 14.86 -10.96
N GLU A 294 8.01 16.04 -11.53
CA GLU A 294 7.15 17.23 -11.33
C GLU A 294 5.83 17.13 -12.11
N GLU A 295 5.83 16.30 -13.16
CA GLU A 295 4.67 15.98 -13.96
C GLU A 295 4.44 14.47 -13.98
N ILE A 296 3.45 14.02 -13.21
CA ILE A 296 3.08 12.61 -13.13
C ILE A 296 2.67 12.00 -14.48
N ASP A 297 2.22 12.84 -15.43
CA ASP A 297 1.84 12.39 -16.78
C ASP A 297 3.05 11.93 -17.61
N GLU A 298 4.27 12.36 -17.30
CA GLU A 298 5.48 11.83 -17.95
C GLU A 298 5.68 10.35 -17.63
N SER A 299 5.44 9.98 -16.37
CA SER A 299 5.52 8.61 -15.91
C SER A 299 4.43 7.72 -16.53
N SER A 300 3.24 8.27 -16.83
CA SER A 300 2.18 7.50 -17.49
C SER A 300 2.42 7.33 -18.99
N ARG A 301 3.00 8.32 -19.66
CA ARG A 301 3.36 8.27 -21.10
C ARG A 301 4.40 7.19 -21.42
N ALA A 302 5.39 7.00 -20.55
CA ALA A 302 6.42 5.98 -20.71
C ALA A 302 5.92 4.53 -20.54
N ASN A 303 4.69 4.33 -20.05
CA ASN A 303 4.17 3.02 -19.61
C ASN A 303 3.00 2.47 -20.47
N LYS A 304 2.87 2.94 -21.72
CA LYS A 304 1.91 2.38 -22.68
C LYS A 304 2.35 0.94 -23.00
N ASN A 305 1.45 -0.04 -22.84
CA ASN A 305 1.61 -1.50 -23.12
C ASN A 305 1.86 -2.41 -21.89
N GLY A 306 1.12 -2.27 -20.79
CA GLY A 306 1.11 -3.25 -19.70
C GLY A 306 2.24 -3.11 -18.66
N ALA A 307 3.32 -2.39 -19.02
CA ALA A 307 4.44 -2.05 -18.12
C ALA A 307 4.02 -1.29 -16.85
N TRP A 308 2.82 -0.70 -16.84
CA TRP A 308 2.25 -0.01 -15.69
C TRP A 308 1.90 -0.95 -14.52
N ALA A 309 1.30 -2.11 -14.80
CA ALA A 309 0.99 -3.10 -13.76
C ALA A 309 2.27 -3.58 -13.07
N ASP A 310 3.33 -3.79 -13.87
CA ASP A 310 4.64 -4.20 -13.39
C ASP A 310 5.28 -3.13 -12.49
N LYS A 311 5.21 -1.84 -12.85
CA LYS A 311 5.74 -0.76 -12.00
C LYS A 311 4.98 -0.61 -10.69
N SER A 312 3.66 -0.76 -10.71
CA SER A 312 2.86 -0.77 -9.48
C SER A 312 3.30 -1.89 -8.52
N ASP A 313 3.57 -3.09 -9.04
CA ASP A 313 4.11 -4.19 -8.25
C ASP A 313 5.52 -3.90 -7.72
N ILE A 314 6.39 -3.34 -8.54
CA ILE A 314 7.74 -2.94 -8.15
C ILE A 314 7.70 -1.93 -7.01
N PHE A 315 6.87 -0.89 -7.10
CA PHE A 315 6.76 0.13 -6.07
C PHE A 315 6.18 -0.43 -4.77
N ARG A 316 5.17 -1.30 -4.83
CA ARG A 316 4.67 -1.98 -3.62
C ARG A 316 5.77 -2.81 -2.94
N LYS A 317 6.51 -3.61 -3.71
CA LYS A 317 7.67 -4.36 -3.21
C LYS A 317 8.75 -3.44 -2.64
N ALA A 318 9.01 -2.30 -3.27
CA ALA A 318 9.99 -1.33 -2.82
C ALA A 318 9.60 -0.66 -1.50
N PHE A 319 8.31 -0.38 -1.30
CA PHE A 319 7.78 0.12 -0.03
C PHE A 319 7.97 -0.90 1.10
N ASP A 320 7.66 -2.16 0.82
CA ASP A 320 7.77 -3.25 1.81
C ASP A 320 9.24 -3.72 2.01
N GLY A 321 10.19 -3.17 1.23
CA GLY A 321 11.59 -3.61 1.24
C GLY A 321 11.75 -5.08 0.82
N ALA A 322 10.90 -5.55 -0.08
CA ALA A 322 10.86 -6.91 -0.58
C ALA A 322 11.87 -7.14 -1.72
N SER A 323 12.10 -8.42 -2.03
CA SER A 323 12.89 -8.81 -3.19
C SER A 323 12.08 -8.64 -4.47
N TRP A 324 12.71 -8.06 -5.48
CA TRP A 324 12.18 -7.93 -6.82
C TRP A 324 13.23 -8.34 -7.84
N GLY A 325 12.78 -8.99 -8.90
CA GLY A 325 13.63 -9.47 -9.96
C GLY A 325 12.85 -9.74 -11.22
N GLN A 326 13.59 -9.97 -12.30
CA GLN A 326 13.05 -10.42 -13.59
C GLN A 326 14.03 -11.44 -14.16
N ASP A 327 13.53 -12.41 -14.92
CA ASP A 327 14.33 -13.44 -15.59
C ASP A 327 14.11 -13.36 -17.11
N TYR A 328 14.64 -12.31 -17.73
CA TYR A 328 14.68 -12.19 -19.19
C TYR A 328 16.02 -12.65 -19.75
N LEU A 329 16.00 -13.18 -20.97
CA LEU A 329 17.21 -13.50 -21.74
C LEU A 329 18.17 -12.30 -21.87
N THR A 330 17.62 -11.09 -21.97
CA THR A 330 18.39 -9.85 -22.09
C THR A 330 18.95 -9.36 -20.76
N TYR A 331 18.27 -9.63 -19.65
CA TYR A 331 18.70 -9.25 -18.31
C TYR A 331 17.94 -10.01 -17.22
N SER A 332 18.65 -10.84 -16.44
CA SER A 332 18.12 -11.59 -15.29
C SER A 332 18.71 -11.08 -13.97
N GLY A 333 17.92 -11.12 -12.90
CA GLY A 333 18.38 -10.73 -11.58
C GLY A 333 17.31 -10.63 -10.52
N ASN A 334 17.74 -10.73 -9.26
CA ASN A 334 16.88 -10.53 -8.09
C ASN A 334 17.62 -9.67 -7.05
N VAL A 335 16.98 -8.64 -6.53
CA VAL A 335 17.56 -7.72 -5.54
C VAL A 335 16.48 -7.25 -4.56
N ARG A 336 16.87 -6.99 -3.32
CA ARG A 336 16.00 -6.27 -2.40
C ARG A 336 15.93 -4.80 -2.83
N VAL A 337 14.72 -4.33 -3.15
CA VAL A 337 14.52 -3.03 -3.79
C VAL A 337 13.98 -2.00 -2.79
N TYR A 338 14.47 -0.77 -2.88
CA TYR A 338 14.04 0.37 -2.08
C TYR A 338 13.97 1.60 -2.98
N VAL A 339 12.78 2.19 -3.14
CA VAL A 339 12.56 3.33 -4.05
C VAL A 339 11.71 4.37 -3.35
N ASN A 340 12.32 5.52 -3.07
CA ASN A 340 11.63 6.72 -2.66
C ASN A 340 10.99 7.39 -3.88
N LEU A 341 9.71 7.74 -3.79
CA LEU A 341 8.94 8.30 -4.90
C LEU A 341 8.39 9.67 -4.55
N LEU A 342 8.56 10.62 -5.47
CA LEU A 342 7.85 11.87 -5.46
C LEU A 342 7.21 12.09 -6.83
N PHE A 343 5.89 12.18 -6.86
CA PHE A 343 5.15 12.61 -8.03
C PHE A 343 4.41 13.89 -7.73
N ALA A 344 4.46 14.84 -8.65
CA ALA A 344 3.64 16.04 -8.58
C ALA A 344 2.78 16.15 -9.83
N GLY A 345 1.66 16.85 -9.70
CA GLY A 345 0.74 17.01 -10.82
C GLY A 345 -0.51 17.77 -10.46
N THR A 346 -1.34 17.98 -11.48
CA THR A 346 -2.70 18.49 -11.27
C THR A 346 -3.60 17.42 -10.66
N TYR A 347 -4.74 17.84 -10.10
CA TYR A 347 -5.76 16.92 -9.62
C TYR A 347 -6.18 15.89 -10.67
N VAL A 348 -6.31 16.34 -11.92
CA VAL A 348 -6.71 15.48 -13.03
C VAL A 348 -5.62 14.44 -13.32
N SER A 349 -4.36 14.87 -13.41
CA SER A 349 -3.21 13.98 -13.67
C SER A 349 -3.03 12.94 -12.55
N ILE A 350 -3.11 13.37 -11.28
CA ILE A 350 -2.96 12.46 -10.14
C ILE A 350 -4.12 11.47 -10.05
N ARG A 351 -5.37 11.94 -10.25
CA ARG A 351 -6.54 11.06 -10.32
C ARG A 351 -6.42 10.05 -11.47
N ASN A 352 -5.89 10.47 -12.62
CA ASN A 352 -5.68 9.59 -13.76
C ASN A 352 -4.59 8.54 -13.50
N TYR A 353 -3.57 8.90 -12.73
CA TYR A 353 -2.51 7.98 -12.35
C TYR A 353 -2.99 6.93 -11.33
N PHE A 354 -3.72 7.36 -10.29
CA PHE A 354 -4.25 6.49 -9.23
C PHE A 354 -5.71 6.07 -9.48
N ARG A 355 -6.03 5.59 -10.68
CA ARG A 355 -7.41 5.18 -11.03
C ARG A 355 -7.92 3.96 -10.25
N ASN A 356 -7.04 3.00 -9.97
CA ASN A 356 -7.42 1.76 -9.32
C ASN A 356 -6.98 1.74 -7.85
N VAL A 357 -7.94 1.97 -6.96
CA VAL A 357 -7.76 2.02 -5.50
C VAL A 357 -7.45 0.63 -4.91
N GLU A 358 -7.90 -0.44 -5.56
CA GLU A 358 -7.78 -1.82 -5.07
C GLU A 358 -6.36 -2.39 -5.21
N ASN A 359 -5.53 -1.80 -6.08
CA ASN A 359 -4.18 -2.28 -6.34
C ASN A 359 -3.20 -2.05 -5.17
N GLY A 360 -3.60 -1.36 -4.10
CA GLY A 360 -2.81 -1.17 -2.88
C GLY A 360 -1.57 -0.28 -3.02
N LEU A 361 -1.28 0.27 -4.20
CA LEU A 361 -0.20 1.25 -4.37
C LEU A 361 -0.59 2.59 -3.75
N MET A 362 -1.83 3.04 -3.98
CA MET A 362 -2.32 4.33 -3.49
C MET A 362 -2.24 4.44 -1.95
N THR A 363 -2.46 3.34 -1.23
CA THR A 363 -2.40 3.31 0.24
C THR A 363 -0.99 3.48 0.82
N ARG A 364 0.05 3.42 -0.04
CA ARG A 364 1.45 3.66 0.33
C ARG A 364 1.91 5.11 0.09
N PHE A 365 1.08 5.93 -0.58
CA PHE A 365 1.38 7.32 -0.89
C PHE A 365 0.83 8.30 0.15
N PHE A 366 1.64 9.29 0.52
CA PHE A 366 1.19 10.50 1.20
C PHE A 366 0.76 11.54 0.17
N PHE A 367 -0.51 11.94 0.22
CA PHE A 367 -1.06 12.98 -0.65
C PHE A 367 -1.02 14.32 0.08
N ILE A 368 -0.49 15.36 -0.58
CA ILE A 368 -0.46 16.72 -0.04
C ILE A 368 -0.91 17.72 -1.10
N GLU A 369 -1.87 18.57 -0.74
CA GLU A 369 -2.33 19.68 -1.56
C GLU A 369 -1.43 20.91 -1.31
N MET A 370 -0.98 21.54 -2.40
CA MET A 370 -0.34 22.86 -2.36
C MET A 370 -1.35 23.95 -2.01
N ALA A 371 -0.88 25.07 -1.47
CA ALA A 371 -1.76 26.20 -1.20
C ALA A 371 -2.40 26.67 -2.52
N ARG A 372 -3.71 26.98 -2.48
CA ARG A 372 -4.44 27.50 -3.65
C ARG A 372 -4.07 28.97 -3.89
N ASP A 373 -3.72 29.30 -5.13
CA ASP A 373 -3.44 30.69 -5.56
C ASP A 373 -4.72 31.46 -5.97
N LEU A 374 -5.87 30.80 -6.07
CA LEU A 374 -7.12 31.47 -6.43
C LEU A 374 -7.61 32.36 -5.27
N GLY A 375 -7.37 33.67 -5.39
CA GLY A 375 -8.08 34.70 -4.61
C GLY A 375 -7.24 35.68 -3.79
N LYS A 376 -5.91 35.75 -3.94
CA LYS A 376 -5.13 36.85 -3.35
C LYS A 376 -4.26 37.50 -4.41
N ASN A 377 -4.54 38.78 -4.68
CA ASN A 377 -3.74 39.65 -5.54
C ASN A 377 -2.26 39.43 -5.24
N VAL A 378 -1.55 38.81 -6.18
CA VAL A 378 -0.09 38.88 -6.19
C VAL A 378 0.21 40.32 -6.55
N GLU A 379 0.67 41.12 -5.58
CA GLU A 379 1.30 42.39 -5.90
C GLU A 379 2.55 42.05 -6.72
N VAL A 380 2.43 42.18 -8.04
CA VAL A 380 3.57 42.19 -8.94
C VAL A 380 4.30 43.50 -8.68
N LYS A 381 5.32 43.48 -7.82
CA LYS A 381 6.30 44.56 -7.79
C LYS A 381 7.17 44.42 -9.02
N TRP A 382 6.95 45.34 -9.95
CA TRP A 382 7.79 45.53 -11.12
C TRP A 382 8.98 46.37 -10.67
N ASP A 383 10.11 45.73 -10.38
CA ASP A 383 11.37 46.43 -10.12
C ASP A 383 11.99 46.79 -11.47
N GLY A 384 11.35 47.75 -12.14
CA GLY A 384 11.87 48.36 -13.35
C GLY A 384 12.84 49.47 -13.01
N GLU A 385 14.12 49.23 -13.20
CA GLU A 385 15.07 50.28 -13.53
C GLU A 385 15.87 49.85 -14.76
N THR A 386 15.62 50.57 -15.86
CA THR A 386 16.52 50.71 -17.03
C THR A 386 17.78 51.46 -16.66
#